data_AF-A0A1G7HHT3-F1
#
_entry.id   AF-A0A1G7HHT3-F1
#
_cell.length_a   1.000
_cell.length_b   1.000
_cell.length_c   1.000
_cell.angle_alpha   90.00
_cell.angle_beta   90.00
_cell.angle_gamma   90.00
#
_symmetry.space_group_name_H-M   'P 1'
#
loop_
_entity.id
_entity.type
_entity.pdbx_description
1 polymer ?
#
loop_
_entity_poly.entity_id
_entity_poly.type
_entity_poly.pdbx_seq_one_letter_code
_entity_poly.pdbx_strand_id
1 'polypeptide(L)' 'MACKRGRYLFLRENKENTVVSYIKGVKYLGYSLYVNKGKYQLTVHPKSKAKMKSRLKY' A
#
# COMPACT_ATOMS: atom_id res chain seq x y z
N MET A 1 8.19 7.03 29.50
CA MET A 1 7.48 8.29 29.86
C MET A 1 6.88 8.90 28.60
N ALA A 2 5.56 9.14 28.58
CA ALA A 2 4.93 10.17 27.76
C ALA A 2 3.53 10.45 28.32
N CYS A 3 3.27 11.71 28.68
CA CYS A 3 1.98 12.20 29.18
C CYS A 3 0.90 12.02 28.12
N LYS A 4 -0.17 11.32 28.48
CA LYS A 4 -1.29 10.94 27.60
C LYS A 4 -2.43 11.96 27.74
N ARG A 5 -2.34 13.10 27.04
CA ARG A 5 -3.45 14.07 26.86
C ARG A 5 -3.92 14.06 25.40
N GLY A 6 -5.00 13.33 25.12
CA GLY A 6 -5.67 13.29 23.81
C GLY A 6 -6.76 12.23 23.74
N ARG A 7 -7.81 12.46 22.94
CA ARG A 7 -8.90 11.49 22.70
C ARG A 7 -8.33 10.23 22.05
N TYR A 8 -8.53 9.06 22.66
CA TYR A 8 -8.12 7.78 22.09
C TYR A 8 -9.16 7.30 21.08
N LEU A 9 -8.73 7.02 19.85
CA LEU A 9 -9.51 6.21 18.94
C LEU A 9 -9.37 4.74 19.33
N PHE A 10 -10.47 4.09 19.69
CA PHE A 10 -10.54 2.65 19.99
C PHE A 10 -10.58 1.81 18.71
N LEU A 11 -9.84 2.21 17.67
CA LEU A 11 -9.76 1.44 16.44
C LEU A 11 -8.83 0.24 16.64
N ARG A 12 -9.31 -0.93 16.22
CA ARG A 12 -8.49 -2.14 16.19
C ARG A 12 -7.74 -2.19 14.87
N GLU A 13 -6.42 -2.30 14.94
CA GLU A 13 -5.60 -2.50 13.75
C GLU A 13 -5.81 -3.88 13.14
N ASN A 14 -5.76 -3.95 11.82
CA ASN A 14 -5.78 -5.22 11.09
C ASN A 14 -4.34 -5.72 10.90
N LYS A 15 -3.92 -6.65 11.76
CA LYS A 15 -2.54 -7.18 11.80
C LYS A 15 -2.12 -7.92 10.54
N GLU A 16 -3.05 -8.45 9.76
CA GLU A 16 -2.75 -9.18 8.51
C GLU A 16 -2.42 -8.23 7.35
N ASN A 17 -3.08 -7.07 7.33
CA ASN A 17 -2.90 -6.07 6.27
C ASN A 17 -1.83 -5.01 6.61
N THR A 18 -1.41 -4.94 7.87
CA THR A 18 -0.43 -3.97 8.36
C THR A 18 0.93 -4.64 8.44
N VAL A 19 1.75 -4.45 7.40
CA VAL A 19 3.08 -5.07 7.30
C VAL A 19 4.13 -3.99 7.13
N VAL A 20 5.15 -4.02 8.00
CA VAL A 20 6.40 -3.27 7.79
C VAL A 20 7.20 -4.00 6.72
N SER A 21 7.24 -3.45 5.52
CA SER A 21 7.89 -4.06 4.36
C SER A 21 8.65 -3.03 3.54
N TYR A 22 9.60 -3.50 2.74
CA TYR A 22 10.36 -2.63 1.87
C TYR A 22 9.47 -2.03 0.78
N ILE A 23 9.71 -0.77 0.40
CA ILE A 23 8.85 0.02 -0.50
C ILE A 23 8.60 -0.67 -1.85
N LYS A 24 9.57 -1.48 -2.33
CA LYS A 24 9.44 -2.25 -3.57
C LYS A 24 8.44 -3.40 -3.38
N GLY A 25 7.29 -3.30 -4.03
CA GLY A 25 6.30 -4.39 -4.12
C GLY A 25 5.08 -4.24 -3.21
N VAL A 26 5.04 -3.21 -2.35
CA VAL A 26 3.85 -2.91 -1.55
C VAL A 26 2.80 -2.21 -2.42
N LYS A 27 1.57 -2.69 -2.36
CA LYS A 27 0.43 -2.05 -3.01
C LYS A 27 -0.15 -0.98 -2.08
N TYR A 28 -0.15 0.27 -2.54
CA TYR A 28 -0.86 1.36 -1.88
C TYR A 28 -1.86 1.99 -2.85
N LEU A 29 -3.15 1.95 -2.50
CA LEU A 29 -4.26 2.51 -3.28
C LEU A 29 -4.28 2.10 -4.78
N GLY A 30 -3.70 0.94 -5.11
CA GLY A 30 -3.63 0.46 -6.49
C GLY A 30 -2.31 0.71 -7.20
N TYR A 31 -1.40 1.45 -6.58
CA TYR A 31 -0.06 1.77 -7.05
C TYR A 31 1.01 1.00 -6.29
N SER A 32 2.21 0.99 -6.85
CA SER A 32 3.43 0.43 -6.27
C SER A 32 4.61 1.27 -6.69
N LEU A 33 5.54 1.47 -5.76
CA LEU A 33 6.77 2.20 -5.98
C LEU A 33 7.86 1.22 -6.41
N TYR A 34 8.39 1.42 -7.60
CA TYR A 34 9.57 0.69 -8.09
C TYR A 34 10.78 1.60 -8.04
N VAL A 35 11.93 1.05 -7.65
CA VAL A 35 13.20 1.76 -7.79
C VAL A 35 13.91 1.13 -8.99
N ASN A 36 14.10 1.94 -10.03
CA ASN A 36 14.82 1.54 -11.23
C ASN A 36 15.96 2.54 -11.46
N LYS A 37 17.21 2.05 -11.59
CA LYS A 37 18.41 2.87 -11.82
C LYS A 37 18.52 4.07 -10.86
N GLY A 38 18.24 3.86 -9.58
CA GLY A 38 18.29 4.91 -8.55
C GLY A 38 17.13 5.92 -8.56
N LYS A 39 16.17 5.80 -9.49
CA LYS A 39 14.98 6.65 -9.55
C LYS A 39 13.76 5.92 -9.00
N TYR A 40 12.99 6.61 -8.17
CA TYR A 40 11.69 6.14 -7.68
C TYR A 40 10.62 6.41 -8.73
N GLN A 41 9.96 5.36 -9.20
CA GLN A 41 8.88 5.43 -10.16
C GLN A 41 7.58 4.95 -9.52
N LEU A 42 6.54 5.79 -9.58
CA LEU A 42 5.18 5.38 -9.24
C LEU A 42 4.60 4.61 -10.43
N THR A 43 4.24 3.36 -10.20
CA THR A 43 3.66 2.51 -11.24
C THR A 43 2.36 1.89 -10.75
N VAL A 44 1.48 1.51 -11.69
CA VAL A 44 0.27 0.77 -11.33
C VAL A 44 0.64 -0.66 -10.92
N HIS A 45 0.18 -1.09 -9.75
CA HIS A 45 0.48 -2.41 -9.22
C HIS A 45 -0.12 -3.51 -10.13
N PRO A 46 0.58 -4.63 -10.39
CA PRO A 46 0.11 -5.70 -11.28
C PRO A 46 -1.30 -6.19 -10.98
N LYS A 47 -1.65 -6.33 -9.69
CA LYS A 47 -3.01 -6.71 -9.23
C LYS A 47 -4.10 -5.74 -9.72
N SER A 48 -3.82 -4.44 -9.79
CA SER A 48 -4.76 -3.44 -10.31
C SER A 48 -4.87 -3.53 -11.83
N LYS A 49 -3.74 -3.74 -12.53
CA LYS A 49 -3.72 -3.99 -13.98
C LYS A 49 -4.54 -5.23 -14.35
N ALA A 50 -4.39 -6.32 -13.61
CA ALA A 50 -5.16 -7.55 -13.82
C ALA A 50 -6.67 -7.31 -13.63
N LYS A 51 -7.07 -6.60 -12.56
CA LYS A 51 -8.48 -6.22 -12.31
C LYS A 51 -9.06 -5.34 -13.41
N MET A 52 -8.26 -4.44 -13.98
CA MET A 52 -8.67 -3.61 -15.10
C MET A 52 -8.85 -4.46 -16.36
N LYS A 53 -7.87 -5.31 -16.71
CA LYS A 53 -7.95 -6.21 -17.87
C LYS A 53 -9.11 -7.20 -17.78
N SER A 54 -9.42 -7.73 -16.60
CA SER A 54 -10.56 -8.65 -16.42
C SER A 54 -11.90 -7.98 -16.66
N ARG A 55 -12.03 -6.68 -16.42
CA ARG A 55 -13.24 -5.91 -16.71
C ARG A 55 -13.41 -5.55 -18.20
N LEU A 56 -12.30 -5.54 -18.94
CA LEU A 56 -12.25 -5.21 -20.36
C LEU A 56 -12.37 -6.43 -21.28
N LYS A 57 -12.42 -7.65 -20.73
CA LYS A 57 -12.75 -8.85 -21.51
C LYS A 57 -14.21 -8.72 -21.96
N TYR A 58 -14.39 -8.47 -23.26
CA TYR A 58 -15.64 -8.63 -23.99
C TYR A 58 -15.73 -10.07 -24.50
#